data_AF-A0A2S2R2L1-F1
#
_entry.id   AF-A0A2S2R2L1-F1
#
_cell.length_a   1.000
_cell.length_b   1.000
_cell.length_c   1.000
_cell.angle_alpha   90.00
_cell.angle_beta   90.00
_cell.angle_gamma   90.00
#
_symmetry.space_group_name_H-M   'P 1'
#
loop_
_entity.id
_entity.type
_entity.pdbx_description
1 polymer ?
#
loop_
_entity_poly.entity_id
_entity_poly.type
_entity_poly.pdbx_seq_one_letter_code
_entity_poly.pdbx_strand_id
1 'polypeptide(L)'
;MVANSSAVDLEQRREQQQYDARVQFNEDGRRDVTAMGWCDDKLPATVTNFAAAVVAVAIVWCLLRVNTTPELMAIPGGSLASIFVLYVTGTVAGWLVGKLGGLPPLLGMMLAGIFLQNTGLYTVTGWCFHLVSTMREAALTVILIKGGLELNAGQLRQLSSVVAKLTLLPCIAEAVAAGVAAHFILPNFSLVWGLTLGFTLSAVSPAVLVPSVFRLKRLGYGEAKGINTLLIAASSLDDTVSISAFGVLLGVLFSTGSLTSKIVQGPIDVSIGIALGLVWGFILIYMPPSPWAMIYSKQGSEERNAKKSQ
;
A
#
# COMPACT_ATOMS: atom_id res chain seq x y z
N MET A 1 -14.51 46.83 -9.94
CA MET A 1 -13.48 45.88 -9.48
C MET A 1 -13.75 45.29 -8.09
N VAL A 2 -14.58 45.89 -7.22
CA VAL A 2 -14.86 45.36 -5.87
C VAL A 2 -15.96 44.28 -5.83
N ALA A 3 -16.90 44.27 -6.79
CA ALA A 3 -18.03 43.31 -6.79
C ALA A 3 -17.69 41.87 -7.22
N ASN A 4 -16.52 41.64 -7.85
CA ASN A 4 -16.13 40.31 -8.32
C ASN A 4 -15.39 39.50 -7.24
N SER A 5 -14.75 40.16 -6.27
CA SER A 5 -14.08 39.50 -5.15
C SER A 5 -15.11 38.94 -4.16
N SER A 6 -16.21 39.65 -3.93
CA SER A 6 -17.28 39.20 -3.04
C SER A 6 -18.06 38.01 -3.59
N ALA A 7 -18.19 37.89 -4.92
CA ALA A 7 -18.86 36.76 -5.55
C ALA A 7 -18.04 35.47 -5.44
N VAL A 8 -16.72 35.56 -5.62
CA VAL A 8 -15.79 34.42 -5.47
C VAL A 8 -15.69 33.97 -4.00
N ASP A 9 -15.66 34.91 -3.04
CA ASP A 9 -15.71 34.59 -1.60
C ASP A 9 -17.05 33.94 -1.19
N LEU A 10 -18.16 34.34 -1.81
CA LEU A 10 -19.48 33.76 -1.57
C LEU A 10 -19.61 32.35 -2.18
N GLU A 11 -19.00 32.10 -3.34
CA GLU A 11 -18.92 30.75 -3.91
C GLU A 11 -18.02 29.83 -3.07
N GLN A 12 -16.86 30.30 -2.63
CA GLN A 12 -15.98 29.51 -1.74
C GLN A 12 -16.62 29.22 -0.39
N ARG A 13 -17.37 30.17 0.19
CA ARG A 13 -18.15 29.95 1.42
C ARG A 13 -19.31 28.98 1.22
N ARG A 14 -19.95 28.99 0.05
CA ARG A 14 -21.01 28.02 -0.30
C ARG A 14 -20.44 26.62 -0.49
N GLU A 15 -19.27 26.48 -1.12
CA GLU A 15 -18.59 25.19 -1.26
C GLU A 15 -18.11 24.63 0.09
N GLN A 16 -17.59 25.49 0.98
CA GLN A 16 -17.25 25.09 2.35
C GLN A 16 -18.47 24.72 3.19
N GLN A 17 -19.57 25.50 3.14
CA GLN A 17 -20.82 25.14 3.83
C GLN A 17 -21.43 23.85 3.28
N GLN A 18 -21.31 23.58 1.99
CA GLN A 18 -21.84 22.37 1.36
C GLN A 18 -20.95 21.14 1.65
N TYR A 19 -19.66 21.35 1.89
CA TYR A 19 -18.73 20.32 2.40
C TYR A 19 -18.99 20.01 3.89
N ASP A 20 -19.10 21.03 4.75
CA ASP A 20 -19.44 20.86 6.17
C ASP A 20 -20.83 20.23 6.36
N ALA A 21 -21.81 20.61 5.53
CA ALA A 21 -23.12 19.98 5.54
C ALA A 21 -23.06 18.50 5.10
N ARG A 22 -22.25 18.12 4.10
CA ARG A 22 -22.09 16.71 3.73
C ARG A 22 -21.39 15.88 4.81
N VAL A 23 -20.52 16.51 5.62
CA VAL A 23 -19.89 15.86 6.78
C VAL A 23 -20.92 15.72 7.92
N GLN A 24 -21.79 16.72 8.14
CA GLN A 24 -22.84 16.66 9.17
C GLN A 24 -24.05 15.77 8.80
N PHE A 25 -24.42 15.66 7.53
CA PHE A 25 -25.58 14.86 7.08
C PHE A 25 -25.35 13.34 7.08
N ASN A 26 -24.22 12.86 7.62
CA ASN A 26 -24.03 11.47 8.01
C ASN A 26 -23.86 11.27 9.53
N GLU A 27 -24.11 12.31 10.34
CA GLU A 27 -24.04 12.24 11.80
C GLU A 27 -25.37 12.47 12.54
N ASP A 28 -26.41 13.08 11.94
CA ASP A 28 -27.69 13.32 12.64
C ASP A 28 -28.93 12.85 11.87
N GLY A 29 -29.08 11.53 11.82
CA GLY A 29 -30.34 10.85 11.50
C GLY A 29 -30.75 9.95 12.66
N ARG A 30 -31.35 10.56 13.70
CA ARG A 30 -32.05 9.96 14.86
C ARG A 30 -31.28 9.97 16.21
N ARG A 31 -31.26 11.12 16.87
CA ARG A 31 -31.27 11.23 18.33
C ARG A 31 -32.28 12.29 18.73
N ASP A 32 -33.42 11.82 19.24
CA ASP A 32 -34.10 12.32 20.42
C ASP A 32 -35.40 11.55 20.59
N VAL A 33 -35.29 10.41 21.29
CA VAL A 33 -36.19 9.79 22.29
C VAL A 33 -35.66 8.35 22.49
N THR A 34 -34.53 8.21 23.20
CA THR A 34 -34.05 6.99 23.91
C THR A 34 -32.64 7.24 24.45
N ALA A 35 -32.54 8.11 25.46
CA ALA A 35 -31.37 8.19 26.33
C ALA A 35 -31.35 6.99 27.31
N MET A 36 -31.48 5.76 26.79
CA MET A 36 -31.27 4.49 27.51
C MET A 36 -31.15 3.28 26.56
N GLY A 37 -30.61 3.47 25.34
CA GLY A 37 -30.43 2.39 24.35
C GLY A 37 -29.15 2.50 23.52
N TRP A 38 -28.19 3.34 23.94
CA TRP A 38 -26.98 3.62 23.15
C TRP A 38 -25.92 2.50 23.21
N CYS A 39 -26.14 1.49 24.06
CA CYS A 39 -25.26 0.33 24.22
C CYS A 39 -25.80 -0.96 23.60
N ASP A 40 -27.07 -1.03 23.18
CA ASP A 40 -27.69 -2.34 22.90
C ASP A 40 -27.72 -2.78 21.43
N ASP A 41 -27.54 -1.90 20.43
CA ASP A 41 -27.60 -2.34 19.01
C ASP A 41 -26.23 -2.56 18.35
N LYS A 42 -25.17 -1.85 18.79
CA LYS A 42 -23.81 -2.02 18.22
C LYS A 42 -23.03 -3.16 18.87
N LEU A 43 -23.29 -3.46 20.15
CA LEU A 43 -22.68 -4.58 20.87
C LEU A 43 -23.07 -5.94 20.28
N PRO A 44 -24.37 -6.28 20.06
CA PRO A 44 -24.73 -7.56 19.49
C PRO A 44 -24.25 -7.72 18.05
N ALA A 45 -24.28 -6.65 17.24
CA ALA A 45 -23.74 -6.71 15.87
C ALA A 45 -22.23 -6.96 15.85
N THR A 46 -21.46 -6.32 16.75
CA THR A 46 -20.01 -6.52 16.85
C THR A 46 -19.67 -7.90 17.40
N VAL A 47 -20.40 -8.36 18.42
CA VAL A 47 -20.24 -9.71 19.00
C VAL A 47 -20.61 -10.77 17.97
N THR A 48 -21.67 -10.56 17.18
CA THR A 48 -22.09 -11.49 16.12
C THR A 48 -21.03 -11.58 15.02
N ASN A 49 -20.48 -10.45 14.57
CA ASN A 49 -19.41 -10.45 13.56
C ASN A 49 -18.13 -11.12 14.08
N PHE A 50 -17.78 -10.89 15.34
CA PHE A 50 -16.64 -11.55 15.97
C PHE A 50 -16.86 -13.06 16.11
N ALA A 51 -18.04 -13.48 16.58
CA ALA A 51 -18.42 -14.88 16.67
C ALA A 51 -18.41 -15.56 15.30
N ALA A 52 -18.96 -14.92 14.27
CA ALA A 52 -18.93 -15.42 12.90
C ALA A 52 -17.50 -15.57 12.38
N ALA A 53 -16.60 -14.62 12.67
CA ALA A 53 -15.19 -14.70 12.30
C ALA A 53 -14.48 -15.88 12.99
N VAL A 54 -14.72 -16.07 14.30
CA VAL A 54 -14.17 -17.21 15.05
C VAL A 54 -14.66 -18.53 14.50
N VAL A 55 -15.96 -18.65 14.19
CA VAL A 55 -16.54 -19.85 13.59
C VAL A 55 -15.95 -20.11 12.20
N ALA A 56 -15.80 -19.08 11.36
CA ALA A 56 -15.18 -19.23 10.04
C ALA A 56 -13.73 -19.70 10.14
N VAL A 57 -12.93 -19.12 11.06
CA VAL A 57 -11.55 -19.55 11.33
C VAL A 57 -11.51 -21.01 11.77
N ALA A 58 -12.42 -21.43 12.66
CA ALA A 58 -12.51 -22.81 13.12
C ALA A 58 -12.89 -23.77 11.98
N ILE A 59 -13.84 -23.40 11.13
CA ILE A 59 -14.24 -24.19 9.95
C ILE A 59 -13.05 -24.35 9.00
N VAL A 60 -12.34 -23.28 8.68
CA VAL A 60 -11.18 -23.34 7.77
C VAL A 60 -10.07 -24.20 8.38
N TRP A 61 -9.80 -24.08 9.68
CA TRP A 61 -8.84 -24.93 10.37
C TRP A 61 -9.21 -26.41 10.29
N CYS A 62 -10.48 -26.73 10.56
CA CYS A 62 -11.00 -28.10 10.47
C CYS A 62 -10.91 -28.65 9.04
N LEU A 63 -11.32 -27.87 8.04
CA LEU A 63 -11.25 -28.28 6.63
C LEU A 63 -9.81 -28.53 6.20
N LEU A 64 -8.88 -27.65 6.55
CA LEU A 64 -7.48 -27.84 6.24
C LEU A 64 -6.91 -29.08 6.95
N ARG A 65 -7.27 -29.32 8.21
CA ARG A 65 -6.84 -30.52 8.96
C ARG A 65 -7.37 -31.82 8.36
N VAL A 66 -8.59 -31.81 7.83
CA VAL A 66 -9.22 -33.00 7.22
C VAL A 66 -8.67 -33.29 5.83
N ASN A 67 -8.36 -32.25 5.04
CA ASN A 67 -7.96 -32.41 3.64
C ASN A 67 -6.44 -32.44 3.41
N THR A 68 -5.63 -32.23 4.44
CA THR A 68 -4.16 -32.09 4.33
C THR A 68 -3.45 -33.18 5.13
N THR A 69 -2.22 -33.53 4.73
CA THR A 69 -1.40 -34.46 5.51
C THR A 69 -1.15 -33.95 6.94
N PRO A 70 -1.16 -34.84 7.95
CA PRO A 70 -0.93 -34.45 9.34
C PRO A 70 0.41 -33.73 9.58
N GLU A 71 1.43 -34.03 8.77
CA GLU A 71 2.76 -33.43 8.85
C GLU A 71 2.75 -31.93 8.54
N LEU A 72 1.98 -31.49 7.54
CA LEU A 72 1.85 -30.07 7.18
C LEU A 72 1.02 -29.28 8.20
N MET A 73 0.24 -29.98 9.03
CA MET A 73 -0.67 -29.42 10.04
C MET A 73 -0.17 -29.57 11.48
N ALA A 74 1.03 -30.11 11.70
CA ALA A 74 1.61 -30.23 13.03
C ALA A 74 1.91 -28.84 13.64
N ILE A 75 1.62 -28.66 14.93
CA ILE A 75 2.06 -27.50 15.70
C ILE A 75 2.93 -28.02 16.86
N PRO A 76 4.19 -27.60 17.00
CA PRO A 76 5.01 -26.80 16.08
C PRO A 76 5.56 -27.66 14.90
N GLY A 77 5.89 -27.05 13.77
CA GLY A 77 6.64 -27.71 12.68
C GLY A 77 5.93 -27.79 11.33
N GLY A 78 4.59 -27.75 11.30
CA GLY A 78 3.80 -27.83 10.09
C GLY A 78 3.78 -26.51 9.31
N SER A 79 4.17 -26.55 8.04
CA SER A 79 4.24 -25.37 7.18
C SER A 79 2.88 -24.71 6.95
N LEU A 80 1.81 -25.50 6.72
CA LEU A 80 0.47 -24.95 6.48
C LEU A 80 -0.18 -24.44 7.77
N ALA A 81 0.03 -25.15 8.88
CA ALA A 81 -0.36 -24.66 10.21
C ALA A 81 0.33 -23.31 10.52
N SER A 82 1.64 -23.19 10.24
CA SER A 82 2.39 -21.95 10.48
C SER A 82 1.87 -20.78 9.66
N ILE A 83 1.54 -20.99 8.38
CA ILE A 83 0.95 -19.95 7.50
C ILE A 83 -0.43 -19.54 8.02
N PHE A 84 -1.26 -20.51 8.43
CA PHE A 84 -2.59 -20.23 8.96
C PHE A 84 -2.52 -19.46 10.28
N VAL A 85 -1.67 -19.90 11.21
CA VAL A 85 -1.43 -19.23 12.49
C VAL A 85 -0.92 -17.81 12.26
N LEU A 86 0.01 -17.61 11.32
CA LEU A 86 0.49 -16.27 10.92
C LEU A 86 -0.66 -15.38 10.40
N TYR A 87 -1.54 -15.92 9.58
CA TYR A 87 -2.70 -15.18 9.07
C TYR A 87 -3.66 -14.77 10.19
N VAL A 88 -4.01 -15.69 11.08
CA VAL A 88 -4.94 -15.42 12.19
C VAL A 88 -4.33 -14.44 13.20
N THR A 89 -3.11 -14.69 13.67
CA THR A 89 -2.47 -13.80 14.66
C THR A 89 -2.16 -12.43 14.06
N GLY A 90 -1.74 -12.37 12.78
CA GLY A 90 -1.51 -11.13 12.06
C GLY A 90 -2.79 -10.29 11.93
N THR A 91 -3.91 -10.90 11.52
CA THR A 91 -5.20 -10.19 11.39
C THR A 91 -5.72 -9.69 12.75
N VAL A 92 -5.62 -10.51 13.80
CA VAL A 92 -6.00 -10.10 15.16
C VAL A 92 -5.12 -8.96 15.66
N ALA A 93 -3.79 -9.06 15.52
CA ALA A 93 -2.86 -8.03 15.95
C ALA A 93 -3.05 -6.72 15.16
N GLY A 94 -3.27 -6.81 13.84
CA GLY A 94 -3.57 -5.64 13.01
C GLY A 94 -4.89 -4.96 13.39
N TRP A 95 -5.93 -5.74 13.69
CA TRP A 95 -7.20 -5.21 14.18
C TRP A 95 -7.04 -4.54 15.55
N LEU A 96 -6.28 -5.16 16.46
CA LEU A 96 -6.01 -4.64 17.80
C LEU A 96 -5.27 -3.29 17.73
N VAL A 97 -4.19 -3.21 16.95
CA VAL A 97 -3.44 -1.96 16.73
C VAL A 97 -4.31 -0.88 16.08
N GLY A 98 -5.12 -1.26 15.09
CA GLY A 98 -6.04 -0.35 14.43
C GLY A 98 -7.13 0.20 15.36
N LYS A 99 -7.54 -0.56 16.38
CA LYS A 99 -8.53 -0.13 17.38
C LYS A 99 -7.93 0.70 18.51
N LEU A 100 -6.71 0.36 18.96
CA LEU A 100 -6.13 0.96 20.16
C LEU A 100 -5.34 2.26 19.91
N GLY A 101 -4.72 2.44 18.74
CA GLY A 101 -3.59 3.39 18.63
C GLY A 101 -3.60 4.39 17.48
N GLY A 102 -4.60 4.40 16.58
CA GLY A 102 -4.56 5.24 15.37
C GLY A 102 -3.42 4.91 14.38
N LEU A 103 -2.63 3.87 14.69
CA LEU A 103 -1.50 3.40 13.90
C LEU A 103 -1.98 2.50 12.74
N PRO A 104 -1.17 2.37 11.66
CA PRO A 104 -1.49 1.46 10.56
C PRO A 104 -1.59 0.00 11.05
N PRO A 105 -2.63 -0.76 10.65
CA PRO A 105 -2.77 -2.18 11.01
C PRO A 105 -1.56 -3.05 10.64
N LEU A 106 -0.79 -2.65 9.63
CA LEU A 106 0.43 -3.34 9.19
C LEU A 106 1.48 -3.45 10.29
N LEU A 107 1.54 -2.48 11.22
CA LEU A 107 2.43 -2.54 12.37
C LEU A 107 2.09 -3.74 13.27
N GLY A 108 0.80 -3.95 13.56
CA GLY A 108 0.34 -5.10 14.34
C GLY A 108 0.64 -6.43 13.64
N MET A 109 0.42 -6.50 12.33
CA MET A 109 0.74 -7.67 11.52
C MET A 109 2.26 -7.99 11.54
N MET A 110 3.11 -6.98 11.45
CA MET A 110 4.57 -7.13 11.54
C MET A 110 5.00 -7.66 12.92
N LEU A 111 4.47 -7.06 14.00
CA LEU A 111 4.78 -7.50 15.36
C LEU A 111 4.35 -8.95 15.62
N ALA A 112 3.20 -9.37 15.09
CA ALA A 112 2.76 -10.75 15.16
C ALA A 112 3.73 -11.71 14.46
N GLY A 113 4.22 -11.35 13.26
CA GLY A 113 5.23 -12.14 12.54
C GLY A 113 6.54 -12.27 13.33
N ILE A 114 7.04 -11.16 13.89
CA ILE A 114 8.24 -11.17 14.75
C ILE A 114 8.02 -12.08 15.95
N PHE A 115 6.88 -11.96 16.63
CA PHE A 115 6.55 -12.78 17.80
C PHE A 115 6.51 -14.28 17.47
N LEU A 116 5.85 -14.66 16.38
CA LEU A 116 5.75 -16.07 15.97
C LEU A 116 7.10 -16.67 15.56
N GLN A 117 7.95 -15.90 14.90
CA GLN A 117 9.29 -16.34 14.53
C GLN A 117 10.17 -16.54 15.77
N ASN A 118 10.12 -15.63 16.75
CA ASN A 118 10.93 -15.71 17.96
C ASN A 118 10.49 -16.82 18.93
N THR A 119 9.21 -17.18 18.93
CA THR A 119 8.68 -18.26 19.77
C THR A 119 8.86 -19.65 19.15
N GLY A 120 9.38 -19.74 17.91
CA GLY A 120 9.51 -21.00 17.18
C GLY A 120 8.17 -21.58 16.68
N LEU A 121 7.09 -20.80 16.74
CA LEU A 121 5.75 -21.20 16.29
C LEU A 121 5.55 -21.03 14.77
N TYR A 122 6.48 -20.36 14.10
CA TYR A 122 6.49 -20.23 12.65
C TYR A 122 7.67 -20.98 12.04
N THR A 123 7.36 -22.04 11.33
CA THR A 123 8.34 -22.83 10.57
C THR A 123 7.72 -23.22 9.23
N VAL A 124 8.28 -22.69 8.14
CA VAL A 124 7.83 -23.01 6.78
C VAL A 124 8.98 -23.69 6.04
N THR A 125 8.76 -24.93 5.63
CA THR A 125 9.74 -25.77 4.92
C THR A 125 9.17 -26.32 3.61
N GLY A 126 10.06 -26.77 2.73
CA GLY A 126 9.72 -27.39 1.45
C GLY A 126 9.01 -26.43 0.49
N TRP A 127 8.04 -26.96 -0.26
CA TRP A 127 7.29 -26.20 -1.28
C TRP A 127 6.50 -25.02 -0.73
N CYS A 128 6.11 -25.05 0.55
CA CYS A 128 5.38 -23.95 1.19
C CYS A 128 6.22 -22.66 1.28
N PHE A 129 7.56 -22.77 1.33
CA PHE A 129 8.43 -21.60 1.30
C PHE A 129 8.30 -20.85 -0.03
N HIS A 130 8.30 -21.58 -1.14
CA HIS A 130 8.09 -21.00 -2.47
C HIS A 130 6.69 -20.39 -2.59
N LEU A 131 5.66 -21.08 -2.07
CA LEU A 131 4.30 -20.54 -2.02
C LEU A 131 4.25 -19.17 -1.31
N VAL A 132 4.85 -19.05 -0.13
CA VAL A 132 4.87 -17.78 0.63
C VAL A 132 5.61 -16.69 -0.15
N SER A 133 6.72 -17.01 -0.82
CA SER A 133 7.44 -16.04 -1.65
C SER A 133 6.58 -15.55 -2.82
N THR A 134 5.97 -16.48 -3.57
CA THR A 134 5.09 -16.16 -4.70
C THR A 134 3.88 -15.34 -4.26
N MET A 135 3.28 -15.65 -3.10
CA MET A 135 2.15 -14.88 -2.57
C MET A 135 2.55 -13.45 -2.20
N ARG A 136 3.73 -13.26 -1.60
CA ARG A 136 4.26 -11.92 -1.30
C ARG A 136 4.48 -11.11 -2.57
N GLU A 137 5.10 -11.70 -3.59
CA GLU A 137 5.35 -11.04 -4.88
C GLU A 137 4.05 -10.71 -5.63
N ALA A 138 3.09 -11.65 -5.64
CA ALA A 138 1.77 -11.43 -6.23
C ALA A 138 1.01 -10.30 -5.51
N ALA A 139 1.01 -10.29 -4.17
CA ALA A 139 0.35 -9.26 -3.39
C ALA A 139 0.94 -7.86 -3.65
N LEU A 140 2.28 -7.75 -3.65
CA LEU A 140 2.96 -6.49 -3.99
C LEU A 140 2.63 -6.03 -5.41
N THR A 141 2.63 -6.96 -6.37
CA THR A 141 2.28 -6.67 -7.77
C THR A 141 0.84 -6.14 -7.88
N VAL A 142 -0.13 -6.77 -7.22
CA VAL A 142 -1.54 -6.30 -7.22
C VAL A 142 -1.67 -4.91 -6.59
N ILE A 143 -0.97 -4.65 -5.48
CA ILE A 143 -0.98 -3.34 -4.82
C ILE A 143 -0.40 -2.27 -5.75
N LEU A 144 0.71 -2.55 -6.43
CA LEU A 144 1.35 -1.62 -7.37
C LEU A 144 0.48 -1.37 -8.61
N ILE A 145 -0.11 -2.41 -9.21
CA ILE A 145 -1.03 -2.26 -10.35
C ILE A 145 -2.22 -1.39 -9.94
N LYS A 146 -2.82 -1.65 -8.77
CA LYS A 146 -3.92 -0.83 -8.26
C LYS A 146 -3.47 0.61 -8.02
N GLY A 147 -2.28 0.80 -7.46
CA GLY A 147 -1.58 2.09 -7.34
C GLY A 147 -1.55 2.85 -8.67
N GLY A 148 -1.00 2.20 -9.70
CA GLY A 148 -0.84 2.77 -11.04
C GLY A 148 -2.16 3.10 -11.74
N LEU A 149 -3.17 2.22 -11.62
CA LEU A 149 -4.49 2.43 -12.23
C LEU A 149 -5.28 3.58 -11.58
N GLU A 150 -4.99 3.92 -10.32
CA GLU A 150 -5.63 5.05 -9.63
C GLU A 150 -4.96 6.41 -9.90
N LEU A 151 -3.87 6.44 -10.67
CA LEU A 151 -3.15 7.67 -11.03
C LEU A 151 -3.89 8.50 -12.09
N ASN A 152 -3.87 9.82 -11.91
CA ASN A 152 -4.35 10.75 -12.93
C ASN A 152 -3.16 11.21 -13.80
N ALA A 153 -3.13 10.76 -15.06
CA ALA A 153 -2.04 11.09 -15.99
C ALA A 153 -1.88 12.60 -16.25
N GLY A 154 -2.99 13.36 -16.25
CA GLY A 154 -2.96 14.81 -16.45
C GLY A 154 -2.28 15.54 -15.28
N GLN A 155 -2.66 15.20 -14.05
CA GLN A 155 -2.03 15.74 -12.84
C GLN A 155 -0.57 15.28 -12.72
N LEU A 156 -0.28 14.02 -13.04
CA LEU A 156 1.07 13.47 -13.00
C LEU A 156 2.01 14.20 -13.96
N ARG A 157 1.55 14.51 -15.18
CA ARG A 157 2.35 15.26 -16.16
C ARG A 157 2.71 16.66 -15.63
N GLN A 158 1.76 17.36 -15.03
CA GLN A 158 1.98 18.68 -14.44
C GLN A 158 2.94 18.63 -13.23
N LEU A 159 2.86 17.56 -12.44
CA LEU A 159 3.67 17.39 -11.22
C LEU A 159 4.96 16.58 -11.43
N SER A 160 5.27 16.13 -12.64
CA SER A 160 6.38 15.22 -12.95
C SER A 160 7.75 15.71 -12.45
N SER A 161 8.04 17.01 -12.58
CA SER A 161 9.28 17.59 -12.04
C SER A 161 9.31 17.56 -10.51
N VAL A 162 8.16 17.77 -9.87
CA VAL A 162 8.03 17.68 -8.42
C VAL A 162 8.20 16.24 -7.96
N VAL A 163 7.60 15.27 -8.66
CA VAL A 163 7.79 13.83 -8.39
C VAL A 163 9.28 13.49 -8.41
N ALA A 164 9.98 13.84 -9.50
CA ALA A 164 11.40 13.50 -9.64
C ALA A 164 12.29 14.14 -8.56
N LYS A 165 12.01 15.39 -8.17
CA LYS A 165 12.74 16.05 -7.08
C LYS A 165 12.43 15.44 -5.72
N LEU A 166 11.15 15.14 -5.48
CA LEU A 166 10.67 14.56 -4.22
C LEU A 166 11.16 13.12 -4.02
N THR A 167 11.47 12.39 -5.08
CA THR A 167 12.06 11.05 -4.98
C THR A 167 13.57 11.12 -4.89
N LEU A 168 14.24 11.72 -5.89
CA LEU A 168 15.69 11.60 -6.01
C LEU A 168 16.43 12.34 -4.90
N LEU A 169 16.02 13.56 -4.54
CA LEU A 169 16.77 14.36 -3.59
C LEU A 169 16.67 13.80 -2.16
N PRO A 170 15.47 13.50 -1.62
CA PRO A 170 15.35 12.88 -0.31
C PRO A 170 15.98 11.50 -0.27
N CYS A 171 15.73 10.65 -1.27
CA CYS A 171 16.26 9.29 -1.31
C CYS A 171 17.79 9.26 -1.24
N ILE A 172 18.47 10.04 -2.08
CA ILE A 172 19.93 10.09 -2.09
C ILE A 172 20.45 10.69 -0.78
N ALA A 173 19.81 11.76 -0.28
CA ALA A 173 20.23 12.38 0.97
C ALA A 173 20.08 11.44 2.17
N GLU A 174 18.95 10.74 2.29
CA GLU A 174 18.67 9.75 3.34
C GLU A 174 19.60 8.55 3.23
N ALA A 175 19.82 8.00 2.02
CA ALA A 175 20.74 6.89 1.80
C ALA A 175 22.19 7.25 2.15
N VAL A 176 22.66 8.43 1.75
CA VAL A 176 24.02 8.91 2.08
C VAL A 176 24.13 9.17 3.57
N ALA A 177 23.16 9.85 4.19
CA ALA A 177 23.17 10.13 5.62
C ALA A 177 23.18 8.82 6.44
N ALA A 178 22.32 7.86 6.10
CA ALA A 178 22.28 6.55 6.74
C ALA A 178 23.57 5.75 6.52
N GLY A 179 24.14 5.78 5.31
CA GLY A 179 25.38 5.06 5.02
C GLY A 179 26.61 5.66 5.72
N VAL A 180 26.71 6.97 5.78
CA VAL A 180 27.76 7.67 6.53
C VAL A 180 27.58 7.42 8.03
N ALA A 181 26.34 7.50 8.55
CA ALA A 181 26.06 7.17 9.94
C ALA A 181 26.44 5.71 10.26
N ALA A 182 26.12 4.76 9.39
CA ALA A 182 26.50 3.35 9.56
C ALA A 182 28.03 3.17 9.63
N HIS A 183 28.79 3.89 8.80
CA HIS A 183 30.26 3.85 8.83
C HIS A 183 30.84 4.33 10.16
N PHE A 184 30.24 5.35 10.78
CA PHE A 184 30.71 5.90 12.06
C PHE A 184 30.17 5.18 13.30
N ILE A 185 28.96 4.64 13.24
CA ILE A 185 28.31 3.95 14.36
C ILE A 185 28.81 2.50 14.48
N LEU A 186 28.98 1.81 13.34
CA LEU A 186 29.40 0.42 13.33
C LEU A 186 30.93 0.33 13.18
N PRO A 187 31.64 -0.31 14.14
CA PRO A 187 33.09 -0.39 14.08
C PRO A 187 33.55 -1.17 12.84
N ASN A 188 34.48 -0.60 12.08
CA ASN A 188 35.07 -1.17 10.86
C ASN A 188 34.09 -1.47 9.71
N PHE A 189 32.95 -0.76 9.65
CA PHE A 189 31.98 -0.96 8.58
C PHE A 189 32.39 -0.20 7.31
N SER A 190 32.57 -0.85 6.16
CA SER A 190 32.97 -0.15 4.92
C SER A 190 31.91 0.86 4.48
N LEU A 191 32.33 2.00 3.92
CA LEU A 191 31.41 3.00 3.38
C LEU A 191 30.53 2.44 2.26
N VAL A 192 31.05 1.50 1.45
CA VAL A 192 30.26 0.84 0.39
C VAL A 192 29.15 -0.03 1.00
N TRP A 193 29.47 -0.79 2.06
CA TRP A 193 28.47 -1.53 2.84
C TRP A 193 27.47 -0.59 3.51
N GLY A 194 27.94 0.55 4.02
CA GLY A 194 27.13 1.63 4.58
C GLY A 194 26.13 2.17 3.56
N LEU A 195 26.57 2.53 2.36
CA LEU A 195 25.68 3.02 1.30
C LEU A 195 24.69 1.94 0.83
N THR A 196 25.10 0.68 0.74
CA THR A 196 24.17 -0.42 0.44
C THR A 196 23.07 -0.52 1.49
N LEU A 197 23.42 -0.39 2.77
CA LEU A 197 22.47 -0.32 3.88
C LEU A 197 21.60 0.94 3.76
N GLY A 198 22.20 2.09 3.45
CA GLY A 198 21.51 3.37 3.27
C GLY A 198 20.42 3.32 2.20
N PHE A 199 20.72 2.81 0.99
CA PHE A 199 19.72 2.63 -0.06
C PHE A 199 18.66 1.57 0.28
N THR A 200 18.99 0.60 1.15
CA THR A 200 17.99 -0.35 1.67
C THR A 200 17.02 0.32 2.65
N LEU A 201 17.51 1.24 3.49
CA LEU A 201 16.69 1.96 4.47
C LEU A 201 15.90 3.12 3.87
N SER A 202 16.45 3.78 2.85
CA SER A 202 15.83 4.93 2.21
C SER A 202 14.63 4.57 1.34
N ALA A 203 14.51 3.31 0.90
CA ALA A 203 13.43 2.86 0.04
C ALA A 203 12.06 2.95 0.75
N VAL A 204 11.10 3.64 0.12
CA VAL A 204 9.77 3.89 0.68
C VAL A 204 8.79 2.80 0.29
N SER A 205 8.29 2.04 1.26
CA SER A 205 7.37 0.92 1.00
C SER A 205 5.99 1.32 0.44
N PRO A 206 5.65 0.96 -0.82
CA PRO A 206 4.34 1.24 -1.42
C PRO A 206 3.23 0.41 -0.77
N ALA A 207 3.56 -0.76 -0.21
CA ALA A 207 2.62 -1.66 0.44
C ALA A 207 1.92 -1.02 1.65
N VAL A 208 2.61 -0.12 2.36
CA VAL A 208 2.08 0.62 3.51
C VAL A 208 1.45 1.94 3.08
N LEU A 209 2.10 2.60 2.11
CA LEU A 209 1.73 3.94 1.65
C LEU A 209 0.45 3.94 0.80
N VAL A 210 0.37 3.07 -0.22
CA VAL A 210 -0.73 3.07 -1.20
C VAL A 210 -2.11 2.85 -0.55
N PRO A 211 -2.31 1.87 0.35
CA PRO A 211 -3.61 1.70 1.00
C PRO A 211 -4.02 2.90 1.86
N SER A 212 -3.05 3.55 2.50
CA SER A 212 -3.26 4.73 3.35
C SER A 212 -3.66 5.94 2.52
N VAL A 213 -2.95 6.19 1.42
CA VAL A 213 -3.26 7.26 0.46
C VAL A 213 -4.65 7.06 -0.16
N PHE A 214 -5.01 5.82 -0.49
CA PHE A 214 -6.35 5.51 -1.01
C PHE A 214 -7.45 5.74 0.02
N ARG A 215 -7.21 5.44 1.30
CA ARG A 215 -8.15 5.78 2.36
C ARG A 215 -8.34 7.29 2.45
N LEU A 216 -7.26 8.09 2.39
CA LEU A 216 -7.35 9.55 2.38
C LEU A 216 -8.11 10.08 1.15
N LYS A 217 -7.83 9.52 -0.03
CA LYS A 217 -8.53 9.86 -1.28
C LYS A 217 -10.04 9.61 -1.16
N ARG A 218 -10.46 8.47 -0.60
CA ARG A 218 -11.88 8.15 -0.37
C ARG A 218 -12.57 9.13 0.59
N LEU A 219 -11.82 9.74 1.50
CA LEU A 219 -12.30 10.77 2.41
C LEU A 219 -12.29 12.18 1.77
N GLY A 220 -11.87 12.30 0.50
CA GLY A 220 -11.80 13.56 -0.23
C GLY A 220 -10.53 14.37 0.04
N TYR A 221 -9.54 13.82 0.74
CA TYR A 221 -8.29 14.53 1.03
C TYR A 221 -7.27 14.42 -0.11
N GLY A 222 -6.61 15.53 -0.44
CA GLY A 222 -5.43 15.58 -1.30
C GLY A 222 -5.67 15.39 -2.81
N GLU A 223 -6.92 15.14 -3.23
CA GLU A 223 -7.25 14.86 -4.64
C GLU A 223 -7.19 16.12 -5.53
N ALA A 224 -7.74 17.25 -5.06
CA ALA A 224 -7.77 18.50 -5.82
C ALA A 224 -6.36 19.02 -6.19
N LYS A 225 -5.39 18.82 -5.28
CA LYS A 225 -3.98 19.22 -5.48
C LYS A 225 -3.11 18.11 -6.10
N GLY A 226 -3.69 16.95 -6.41
CA GLY A 226 -2.95 15.80 -6.98
C GLY A 226 -1.92 15.17 -6.02
N ILE A 227 -2.04 15.40 -4.71
CA ILE A 227 -1.06 14.91 -3.70
C ILE A 227 -1.05 13.38 -3.67
N ASN A 228 -2.22 12.75 -3.79
CA ASN A 228 -2.32 11.28 -3.81
C ASN A 228 -1.59 10.69 -5.02
N THR A 229 -1.80 11.27 -6.21
CA THR A 229 -1.11 10.88 -7.44
C THR A 229 0.40 11.14 -7.35
N LEU A 230 0.79 12.30 -6.81
CA LEU A 230 2.19 12.64 -6.56
C LEU A 230 2.87 11.60 -5.67
N LEU A 231 2.25 11.23 -4.53
CA LEU A 231 2.86 10.34 -3.54
C LEU A 231 2.97 8.90 -4.03
N ILE A 232 1.95 8.39 -4.73
CA ILE A 232 1.98 7.04 -5.31
C ILE A 232 3.05 6.97 -6.40
N ALA A 233 3.11 7.96 -7.31
CA ALA A 233 4.11 8.00 -8.36
C ALA A 233 5.53 8.19 -7.79
N ALA A 234 5.68 9.00 -6.75
CA ALA A 234 6.94 9.20 -6.07
C ALA A 234 7.44 7.90 -5.42
N SER A 235 6.61 7.21 -4.64
CA SER A 235 7.01 5.93 -4.02
C SER A 235 7.44 4.87 -5.05
N SER A 236 6.76 4.77 -6.20
CA SER A 236 7.17 3.80 -7.23
C SER A 236 8.51 4.16 -7.91
N LEU A 237 8.75 5.44 -8.16
CA LEU A 237 10.02 5.91 -8.72
C LEU A 237 11.17 5.80 -7.71
N ASP A 238 10.89 6.09 -6.43
CA ASP A 238 11.81 5.91 -5.31
C ASP A 238 12.29 4.45 -5.20
N ASP A 239 11.36 3.48 -5.19
CA ASP A 239 11.68 2.05 -5.15
C ASP A 239 12.57 1.65 -6.34
N THR A 240 12.26 2.14 -7.54
CA THR A 240 13.02 1.85 -8.77
C THR A 240 14.44 2.38 -8.68
N VAL A 241 14.63 3.60 -8.17
CA VAL A 241 15.95 4.21 -8.02
C VAL A 241 16.74 3.49 -6.92
N SER A 242 16.11 3.23 -5.78
CA SER A 242 16.72 2.56 -4.63
C SER A 242 17.17 1.15 -4.96
N ILE A 243 16.34 0.33 -5.61
CA ILE A 243 16.70 -1.05 -5.97
C ILE A 243 17.85 -1.09 -6.99
N SER A 244 17.91 -0.10 -7.89
CA SER A 244 18.95 0.00 -8.90
C SER A 244 20.29 0.41 -8.31
N ALA A 245 20.28 1.43 -7.44
CA ALA A 245 21.46 1.85 -6.71
C ALA A 245 21.98 0.74 -5.79
N PHE A 246 21.08 0.05 -5.07
CA PHE A 246 21.39 -1.12 -4.28
C PHE A 246 22.04 -2.23 -5.11
N GLY A 247 21.48 -2.55 -6.29
CA GLY A 247 22.03 -3.55 -7.21
C GLY A 247 23.43 -3.20 -7.72
N VAL A 248 23.67 -1.92 -8.06
CA VAL A 248 25.00 -1.42 -8.47
C VAL A 248 26.01 -1.56 -7.33
N LEU A 249 25.65 -1.16 -6.11
CA LEU A 249 26.53 -1.24 -4.93
C LEU A 249 26.83 -2.69 -4.53
N LEU A 250 25.84 -3.59 -4.58
CA LEU A 250 26.06 -5.02 -4.42
C LEU A 250 26.97 -5.59 -5.49
N GLY A 251 26.80 -5.16 -6.75
CA GLY A 251 27.69 -5.50 -7.84
C GLY A 251 29.14 -5.12 -7.55
N VAL A 252 29.37 -3.91 -7.03
CA VAL A 252 30.71 -3.44 -6.61
C VAL A 252 31.27 -4.26 -5.45
N LEU A 253 30.42 -4.63 -4.48
CA LEU A 253 30.82 -5.40 -3.28
C LEU A 253 31.25 -6.83 -3.57
N PHE A 254 30.54 -7.51 -4.48
CA PHE A 254 30.73 -8.92 -4.76
C PHE A 254 31.45 -9.19 -6.09
N SER A 255 31.80 -8.16 -6.88
CA SER A 255 32.51 -8.38 -8.13
C SER A 255 33.97 -8.75 -7.92
N THR A 256 34.39 -9.87 -8.52
CA THR A 256 35.77 -10.22 -8.84
C THR A 256 36.15 -9.89 -10.30
N GLY A 257 35.26 -9.25 -11.07
CA GLY A 257 35.42 -8.93 -12.51
C GLY A 257 35.44 -7.42 -12.84
N SER A 258 35.20 -7.05 -14.10
CA SER A 258 35.26 -5.64 -14.55
C SER A 258 34.11 -4.80 -13.98
N LEU A 259 34.44 -3.87 -13.08
CA LEU A 259 33.53 -2.98 -12.35
C LEU A 259 32.52 -2.27 -13.28
N THR A 260 32.99 -1.84 -14.46
CA THR A 260 32.20 -1.11 -15.47
C THR A 260 30.99 -1.92 -15.97
N SER A 261 31.15 -3.23 -16.16
CA SER A 261 30.06 -4.08 -16.67
C SER A 261 28.91 -4.22 -15.68
N LYS A 262 29.20 -4.22 -14.38
CA LYS A 262 28.21 -4.36 -13.31
C LYS A 262 27.53 -3.05 -12.96
N ILE A 263 28.24 -1.94 -13.03
CA ILE A 263 27.65 -0.61 -12.86
C ILE A 263 26.63 -0.32 -13.98
N VAL A 264 26.93 -0.74 -15.21
CA VAL A 264 26.04 -0.55 -16.37
C VAL A 264 24.83 -1.49 -16.32
N GLN A 265 24.93 -2.64 -15.65
CA GLN A 265 23.83 -3.60 -15.56
C GLN A 265 22.60 -3.03 -14.82
N GLY A 266 22.80 -2.27 -13.74
CA GLY A 266 21.69 -1.67 -12.98
C GLY A 266 20.78 -0.76 -13.83
N PRO A 267 21.32 0.28 -14.50
CA PRO A 267 20.54 1.13 -15.40
C PRO A 267 19.90 0.38 -16.58
N ILE A 268 20.55 -0.68 -17.09
CA ILE A 268 19.98 -1.53 -18.15
C ILE A 268 18.72 -2.22 -17.65
N ASP A 269 18.75 -2.83 -16.47
CA ASP A 269 17.61 -3.57 -15.92
C ASP A 269 16.39 -2.65 -15.71
N VAL A 270 16.62 -1.41 -15.24
CA VAL A 270 15.57 -0.38 -15.15
C VAL A 270 15.00 -0.02 -16.52
N SER A 271 15.89 0.19 -17.49
CA SER A 271 15.50 0.61 -18.83
C SER A 271 14.65 -0.47 -19.51
N ILE A 272 14.99 -1.74 -19.33
CA ILE A 272 14.22 -2.89 -19.79
C ILE A 272 12.84 -2.92 -19.10
N GLY A 273 12.81 -2.72 -17.78
CA GLY A 273 11.56 -2.66 -17.01
C GLY A 273 10.62 -1.55 -17.49
N ILE A 274 11.15 -0.35 -17.74
CA ILE A 274 10.39 0.78 -18.30
C ILE A 274 9.87 0.44 -19.70
N ALA A 275 10.72 -0.11 -20.58
CA ALA A 275 10.35 -0.46 -21.94
C ALA A 275 9.22 -1.51 -21.96
N LEU A 276 9.35 -2.59 -21.19
CA LEU A 276 8.32 -3.63 -21.07
C LEU A 276 7.03 -3.07 -20.46
N GLY A 277 7.15 -2.20 -19.45
CA GLY A 277 6.00 -1.52 -18.84
C GLY A 277 5.25 -0.63 -19.82
N LEU A 278 5.96 0.13 -20.67
CA LEU A 278 5.36 0.94 -21.72
C LEU A 278 4.68 0.08 -22.80
N VAL A 279 5.31 -1.02 -23.22
CA VAL A 279 4.71 -1.97 -24.16
C VAL A 279 3.41 -2.54 -23.58
N TRP A 280 3.44 -2.98 -22.31
CA TRP A 280 2.25 -3.52 -21.65
C TRP A 280 1.15 -2.46 -21.47
N GLY A 281 1.52 -1.25 -21.08
CA GLY A 281 0.61 -0.12 -20.96
C GLY A 281 -0.03 0.24 -22.30
N PHE A 282 0.73 0.20 -23.40
CA PHE A 282 0.20 0.41 -24.75
C PHE A 282 -0.78 -0.68 -25.16
N ILE A 283 -0.47 -1.95 -24.89
CA ILE A 283 -1.39 -3.08 -25.14
C ILE A 283 -2.72 -2.88 -24.41
N LEU A 284 -2.69 -2.40 -23.16
CA LEU A 284 -3.89 -2.14 -22.36
C LEU A 284 -4.77 -1.01 -22.93
N ILE A 285 -4.23 -0.08 -23.71
CA ILE A 285 -5.02 0.97 -24.38
C ILE A 285 -5.90 0.37 -25.49
N TYR A 286 -5.39 -0.63 -26.22
CA TYR A 286 -6.10 -1.25 -27.36
C TYR A 286 -6.99 -2.41 -26.94
N MET A 287 -6.79 -2.96 -25.75
CA MET A 287 -7.67 -4.01 -25.24
C MET A 287 -9.05 -3.40 -24.95
N PRO A 288 -10.14 -3.90 -25.58
CA PRO A 288 -11.46 -3.29 -25.41
C PRO A 288 -11.86 -3.33 -23.93
N PRO A 289 -12.43 -2.23 -23.41
CA PRO A 289 -12.91 -2.21 -22.04
C PRO A 289 -13.94 -3.34 -21.88
N SER A 290 -13.91 -4.03 -20.74
CA SER A 290 -14.88 -5.09 -20.46
C SER A 290 -16.32 -4.59 -20.72
N PRO A 291 -17.25 -5.43 -21.21
CA PRO A 291 -18.62 -5.01 -21.51
C PRO A 291 -19.29 -4.21 -20.38
N TRP A 292 -18.93 -4.54 -19.14
CA TRP A 292 -19.35 -3.85 -17.93
C TRP A 292 -18.91 -2.39 -17.85
N ALA A 293 -17.71 -2.05 -18.30
CA ALA A 293 -17.22 -0.67 -18.31
C ALA A 293 -17.99 0.23 -19.30
N MET A 294 -18.53 -0.34 -20.39
CA MET A 294 -19.43 0.40 -21.29
C MET A 294 -20.80 0.68 -20.66
N ILE A 295 -21.31 -0.20 -19.79
CA ILE A 295 -22.59 0.00 -19.10
C ILE A 295 -22.49 1.17 -18.12
N TYR A 296 -21.42 1.23 -17.32
CA TYR A 296 -21.20 2.32 -16.36
C TYR A 296 -20.96 3.68 -17.05
N SER A 297 -20.21 3.71 -18.16
CA SER A 297 -19.99 4.96 -18.90
C SER A 297 -21.27 5.47 -19.56
N LYS A 298 -22.17 4.56 -19.97
CA LYS A 298 -23.47 4.92 -20.53
C LYS A 298 -24.41 5.50 -19.48
N GLN A 299 -24.53 4.88 -18.29
CA GLN A 299 -25.33 5.44 -17.19
C GLN A 299 -24.84 6.82 -16.75
N GLY A 300 -23.52 7.01 -16.61
CA GLY A 300 -22.96 8.31 -16.22
C GLY A 300 -23.13 9.42 -17.25
N SER A 301 -23.27 9.08 -18.54
CA SER A 301 -23.54 10.06 -19.59
C SER A 301 -25.03 10.42 -19.68
N GLU A 302 -25.93 9.46 -19.45
CA GLU A 302 -27.37 9.69 -19.35
C GLU A 302 -27.73 10.61 -18.16
N GLU A 303 -27.15 10.38 -16.97
CA GLU A 303 -27.36 11.26 -15.80
C GLU A 303 -26.84 12.69 -16.02
N ARG A 304 -25.70 12.84 -16.71
CA ARG A 304 -25.10 14.15 -16.98
C ARG A 304 -25.90 14.94 -18.01
N ASN A 305 -26.54 14.26 -18.97
CA ASN A 305 -27.45 14.87 -19.94
C ASN A 305 -28.81 15.22 -19.30
N ALA A 306 -29.30 14.39 -18.37
CA ALA A 306 -30.50 14.70 -17.58
C ALA A 306 -30.32 15.98 -16.73
N LYS A 307 -29.15 16.18 -16.12
CA LYS A 307 -28.84 17.42 -15.37
C LYS A 307 -28.62 18.67 -16.22
N LYS A 308 -28.40 18.54 -17.53
CA LYS A 308 -28.28 19.69 -18.45
C LYS A 308 -29.61 20.10 -19.08
N SER A 309 -30.65 19.28 -18.93
CA SER A 309 -31.98 19.49 -19.50
C SER A 309 -33.01 19.98 -18.48
N GLN A 310 -32.62 20.08 -17.20
CA GLN A 310 -33.30 20.84 -16.15
C GLN A 310 -32.61 22.18 -15.94
#